data_AF-A0A8T7E3S9-F1
#
_entry.id   AF-A0A8T7E3S9-F1
#
_cell.length_a   1.000
_cell.length_b   1.000
_cell.length_c   1.000
_cell.angle_alpha   90.00
_cell.angle_beta   90.00
_cell.angle_gamma   90.00
#
_symmetry.space_group_name_H-M   'P 1'
#
loop_
_entity.id
_entity.type
_entity.pdbx_description
1 polymer ?
#
loop_
_entity_poly.entity_id
_entity_poly.type
_entity_poly.pdbx_seq_one_letter_code
_entity_poly.pdbx_strand_id
1 'polypeptide(L)'
;MNTLRALIFYAALIPLTLCFGTLGILLRPLDADRRYRIVTTWTHVSLWLLEVVCGVRCRVQGLENIPTTPSVVLCKHQSAWETMILQRYLPRQTWVMKQELMKIPFLGWGLGATDPVPVDRSAGRAALKQVISEGADRLAAGYW
;
A
#
# COMPACT_ATOMS: atom_id res chain seq x y z
N MET A 1 6.70 -6.68 -23.02
CA MET A 1 5.28 -6.40 -22.75
C MET A 1 4.70 -5.70 -23.97
N ASN A 2 3.61 -6.19 -24.55
CA ASN A 2 3.01 -5.56 -25.74
C ASN A 2 2.33 -4.24 -25.34
N THR A 3 2.58 -3.14 -26.05
CA THR A 3 2.07 -1.78 -25.75
C THR A 3 0.56 -1.77 -25.54
N LEU A 4 -0.18 -2.57 -26.33
CA LEU A 4 -1.63 -2.70 -26.21
C LEU A 4 -2.08 -3.19 -24.82
N ARG A 5 -1.40 -4.21 -24.28
CA ARG A 5 -1.73 -4.79 -22.96
C ARG A 5 -1.49 -3.76 -21.85
N ALA A 6 -0.40 -2.99 -21.96
CA ALA A 6 -0.10 -1.92 -21.03
C ALA A 6 -1.16 -0.80 -21.08
N LEU A 7 -1.59 -0.40 -22.28
CA LEU A 7 -2.64 0.61 -22.45
C LEU A 7 -3.97 0.15 -21.84
N ILE A 8 -4.39 -1.09 -22.09
CA ILE A 8 -5.60 -1.68 -21.50
C ILE A 8 -5.50 -1.67 -19.97
N PHE A 9 -4.35 -2.09 -19.42
CA PHE A 9 -4.11 -2.12 -17.99
C PHE A 9 -4.23 -0.72 -17.37
N TYR A 10 -3.54 0.29 -17.94
CA TYR A 10 -3.60 1.66 -17.43
C TYR A 10 -4.98 2.30 -17.59
N ALA A 11 -5.68 2.02 -18.70
CA ALA A 11 -7.04 2.47 -18.92
C ALA A 11 -8.02 1.94 -17.86
N ALA A 12 -7.77 0.75 -17.30
CA ALA A 12 -8.53 0.19 -16.18
C ALA A 12 -8.03 0.69 -14.81
N LEU A 13 -6.71 0.80 -14.62
CA LEU A 13 -6.10 1.18 -13.34
C LEU A 13 -6.42 2.62 -12.93
N ILE A 14 -6.43 3.55 -13.88
CA ILE A 14 -6.71 4.97 -13.63
C ILE A 14 -8.09 5.16 -12.98
N PRO A 15 -9.22 4.77 -13.62
CA PRO A 15 -10.54 4.94 -13.02
C PRO A 15 -10.69 4.16 -11.71
N LEU A 16 -10.07 2.99 -11.58
CA LEU A 16 -10.02 2.24 -10.33
C LEU A 16 -9.35 3.06 -9.21
N THR A 17 -8.23 3.71 -9.51
CA THR A 17 -7.50 4.56 -8.55
C THR A 17 -8.31 5.80 -8.18
N LEU A 18 -8.99 6.43 -9.13
CA LEU A 18 -9.88 7.56 -8.85
C LEU A 18 -11.01 7.15 -7.92
N CYS A 19 -11.65 6.00 -8.19
CA CYS A 19 -12.76 5.47 -7.39
C CYS A 19 -12.34 5.12 -5.95
N PHE A 20 -11.26 4.34 -5.78
CA PHE A 20 -10.81 3.96 -4.44
C PHE A 20 -10.15 5.13 -3.69
N GLY A 21 -9.54 6.06 -4.41
CA GLY A 21 -9.02 7.30 -3.85
C GLY A 21 -10.11 8.19 -3.26
N THR A 22 -11.23 8.38 -3.95
CA THR A 22 -12.39 9.11 -3.40
C THR A 22 -13.03 8.36 -2.25
N LEU A 23 -13.17 7.03 -2.36
CA LEU A 23 -13.66 6.19 -1.24
C LEU A 23 -12.79 6.36 0.01
N GLY A 24 -11.46 6.51 -0.13
CA GLY A 24 -10.57 6.77 1.00
C GLY A 24 -10.96 7.99 1.85
N ILE A 25 -11.51 9.04 1.24
CA ILE A 25 -12.06 10.21 1.97
C ILE A 25 -13.43 9.87 2.58
N LEU A 26 -14.33 9.30 1.78
CA LEU A 26 -15.71 9.04 2.20
C LEU A 26 -15.78 8.05 3.37
N LEU A 27 -14.81 7.14 3.47
CA LEU A 27 -14.73 6.11 4.49
C LEU A 27 -13.97 6.54 5.75
N ARG A 28 -13.53 7.82 5.85
CA ARG A 28 -12.88 8.34 7.06
C ARG A 28 -13.68 8.16 8.35
N PRO A 29 -15.02 8.25 8.37
CA PRO A 29 -15.81 8.01 9.58
C PRO A 29 -15.81 6.54 10.06
N LEU A 30 -15.39 5.59 9.22
CA LEU A 30 -15.32 4.18 9.62
C LEU A 30 -14.08 3.92 10.49
N ASP A 31 -14.13 2.83 11.25
CA ASP A 31 -12.98 2.31 11.95
C ASP A 31 -11.84 1.96 10.97
N ALA A 32 -10.62 2.00 11.50
CA ALA A 32 -9.40 1.90 10.71
C ALA A 32 -9.27 0.55 9.98
N ASP A 33 -9.75 -0.55 10.59
CA ASP A 33 -9.69 -1.88 9.98
C ASP A 33 -10.65 -2.01 8.80
N ARG A 34 -11.90 -1.56 8.94
CA ARG A 34 -12.87 -1.57 7.83
C ARG A 34 -12.40 -0.69 6.69
N ARG A 35 -11.96 0.52 7.00
CA ARG A 35 -11.42 1.46 6.01
C ARG A 35 -10.23 0.86 5.27
N TYR A 36 -9.26 0.29 5.99
CA TYR A 36 -8.11 -0.39 5.41
C TYR A 36 -8.54 -1.50 4.44
N ARG A 37 -9.37 -2.46 4.90
CA ARG A 37 -9.82 -3.60 4.07
C ARG A 37 -10.50 -3.16 2.78
N ILE A 38 -11.34 -2.13 2.85
CA ILE A 38 -12.04 -1.61 1.67
C ILE A 38 -11.02 -0.97 0.72
N VAL A 39 -10.17 -0.07 1.21
CA VAL A 39 -9.24 0.66 0.34
C VAL A 39 -8.17 -0.25 -0.26
N THR A 40 -7.66 -1.25 0.47
CA THR A 40 -6.69 -2.22 -0.07
C THR A 40 -7.29 -3.21 -1.06
N THR A 41 -8.62 -3.29 -1.18
CA THR A 41 -9.26 -4.01 -2.30
C THR A 41 -8.79 -3.47 -3.67
N TRP A 42 -8.48 -2.16 -3.75
CA TRP A 42 -7.80 -1.57 -4.91
C TRP A 42 -6.54 -2.33 -5.32
N THR A 43 -5.71 -2.71 -4.35
CA THR A 43 -4.45 -3.43 -4.58
C THR A 43 -4.71 -4.83 -5.12
N HIS A 44 -5.66 -5.56 -4.54
CA HIS A 44 -6.01 -6.91 -5.01
C HIS A 44 -6.56 -6.89 -6.44
N VAL A 45 -7.45 -5.94 -6.75
CA VAL A 45 -8.01 -5.77 -8.11
C VAL A 45 -6.93 -5.34 -9.10
N SER A 46 -6.03 -4.43 -8.71
CA SER A 46 -4.92 -3.98 -9.55
C SER A 46 -3.97 -5.13 -9.89
N LEU A 47 -3.62 -5.98 -8.92
CA LEU A 47 -2.79 -7.16 -9.13
C LEU A 47 -3.49 -8.19 -10.02
N TRP A 48 -4.79 -8.42 -9.82
CA TRP A 48 -5.58 -9.30 -10.68
C TRP A 48 -5.64 -8.80 -12.13
N LEU A 49 -5.87 -7.49 -12.34
CA LEU A 49 -5.82 -6.87 -13.66
C LEU A 49 -4.44 -7.04 -14.31
N LEU A 50 -3.36 -6.88 -13.55
CA LEU A 50 -2.01 -7.06 -14.04
C LEU A 50 -1.74 -8.52 -14.44
N GLU A 51 -2.26 -9.48 -13.67
CA GLU A 51 -2.15 -10.90 -13.98
C GLU A 51 -2.93 -11.28 -15.25
N VAL A 52 -4.20 -10.86 -15.36
CA VAL A 52 -5.07 -11.20 -16.50
C VAL A 52 -4.63 -10.46 -17.76
N VAL A 53 -4.43 -9.15 -17.68
CA VAL A 53 -4.15 -8.31 -18.85
C VAL A 53 -2.70 -8.43 -19.26
N CYS A 54 -1.74 -8.37 -18.32
CA CYS A 54 -0.31 -8.33 -18.63
C CYS A 54 0.41 -9.68 -18.44
N GLY A 55 -0.24 -10.68 -17.83
CA GLY A 55 0.34 -12.02 -17.64
C GLY A 55 1.40 -12.05 -16.54
N VAL A 56 1.45 -11.04 -15.67
CA VAL A 56 2.43 -10.98 -14.58
C VAL A 56 1.99 -11.91 -13.47
N ARG A 57 2.76 -12.98 -13.25
CA ARG A 57 2.51 -13.98 -12.20
C ARG A 57 3.59 -13.91 -11.14
N CYS A 58 3.19 -14.14 -9.89
CA CYS A 58 4.09 -14.20 -8.75
C CYS A 58 4.19 -15.64 -8.26
N ARG A 59 5.43 -16.10 -8.00
CA ARG A 59 5.68 -17.29 -7.20
C ARG A 59 6.20 -16.85 -5.86
N VAL A 60 5.54 -17.29 -4.79
CA VAL A 60 5.94 -17.01 -3.41
C VAL A 60 6.51 -18.27 -2.78
N GLN A 61 7.54 -18.11 -1.97
CA GLN A 61 8.17 -19.18 -1.18
C GLN A 61 8.39 -18.65 0.24
N GLY A 62 8.30 -19.52 1.25
CA GLY A 62 8.54 -19.12 2.63
C GLY A 62 7.36 -18.42 3.30
N LEU A 63 6.12 -18.65 2.86
CA LEU A 63 4.92 -18.08 3.51
C LEU A 63 4.77 -18.57 4.96
N GLU A 64 5.25 -19.79 5.23
CA GLU A 64 5.34 -20.40 6.55
C GLU A 64 6.25 -19.64 7.52
N ASN A 65 7.14 -18.76 7.03
CA ASN A 65 8.02 -17.95 7.86
C ASN A 65 7.35 -16.65 8.34
N ILE A 66 6.12 -16.37 7.90
CA ILE A 66 5.38 -15.17 8.34
C ILE A 66 4.97 -15.38 9.81
N PRO A 67 5.45 -14.54 10.75
CA PRO A 67 5.11 -14.70 12.16
C PRO A 67 3.63 -14.39 12.42
N THR A 68 3.12 -14.78 13.59
CA THR A 68 1.75 -14.46 14.01
C THR A 68 1.66 -13.13 14.78
N THR A 69 2.80 -12.48 15.01
CA THR A 69 2.92 -11.24 15.80
C THR A 69 3.24 -10.04 14.91
N PRO A 70 2.80 -8.82 15.28
CA PRO A 70 3.17 -7.60 14.58
C PRO A 70 4.69 -7.51 14.37
N SER A 71 5.11 -7.24 13.13
CA SER A 71 6.51 -7.37 12.72
C SER A 71 6.86 -6.34 11.64
N VAL A 72 8.09 -5.83 11.69
CA VAL A 72 8.60 -4.91 10.66
C VAL A 72 9.07 -5.71 9.44
N VAL A 73 8.46 -5.44 8.29
CA VAL A 73 8.84 -6.09 7.03
C VAL A 73 9.85 -5.25 6.26
N LEU A 74 11.06 -5.78 6.10
CA LEU A 74 12.12 -5.16 5.30
C LEU A 74 12.15 -5.80 3.91
N CYS A 75 11.80 -5.01 2.89
CA CYS A 75 11.75 -5.45 1.50
C CYS A 75 12.60 -4.54 0.61
N LYS A 76 13.29 -5.13 -0.37
CA LYS A 76 13.98 -4.38 -1.41
C LYS A 76 12.94 -3.67 -2.30
N HIS A 77 13.06 -2.36 -2.47
CA HIS A 77 12.14 -1.59 -3.29
C HIS A 77 12.65 -1.49 -4.74
N GLN A 78 12.17 -2.36 -5.64
CA GLN A 78 12.55 -2.32 -7.05
C GLN A 78 11.46 -1.73 -7.96
N SER A 79 10.20 -1.78 -7.54
CA SER A 79 9.08 -1.16 -8.24
C SER A 79 7.89 -0.87 -7.31
N ALA A 80 6.83 -0.29 -7.88
CA ALA A 80 5.55 -0.15 -7.17
C ALA A 80 4.83 -1.50 -6.97
N TRP A 81 5.18 -2.52 -7.76
CA TRP A 81 4.52 -3.82 -7.71
C TRP A 81 4.78 -4.57 -6.40
N GLU A 82 6.00 -4.50 -5.83
CA GLU A 82 6.30 -5.11 -4.54
C GLU A 82 5.43 -4.51 -3.42
N THR A 83 5.21 -3.21 -3.44
CA THR A 83 4.35 -2.52 -2.46
C THR A 83 2.91 -3.03 -2.52
N MET A 84 2.44 -3.40 -3.71
CA MET A 84 1.10 -3.95 -3.89
C MET A 84 1.04 -5.43 -3.48
N ILE A 85 1.96 -6.26 -3.97
CA ILE A 85 1.90 -7.71 -3.76
C ILE A 85 2.06 -8.11 -2.30
N LEU A 86 2.81 -7.32 -1.51
CA LEU A 86 2.97 -7.57 -0.08
C LEU A 86 1.65 -7.52 0.68
N GLN A 87 0.74 -6.61 0.32
CA GLN A 87 -0.61 -6.55 0.92
C GLN A 87 -1.47 -7.78 0.61
N ARG A 88 -1.10 -8.59 -0.38
CA ARG A 88 -1.81 -9.84 -0.70
C ARG A 88 -1.47 -10.98 0.25
N TYR A 89 -0.28 -10.96 0.85
CA TYR A 89 0.26 -12.08 1.63
C TYR A 89 0.49 -11.76 3.11
N LEU A 90 0.64 -10.48 3.44
CA LEU A 90 0.86 -10.05 4.81
C LEU A 90 -0.44 -9.60 5.48
N PRO A 91 -0.51 -9.62 6.81
CA PRO A 91 -1.58 -8.99 7.57
C PRO A 91 -1.64 -7.48 7.32
N ARG A 92 -2.61 -6.80 7.97
CA ARG A 92 -2.74 -5.34 7.90
C ARG A 92 -1.40 -4.67 8.21
N GLN A 93 -0.94 -3.87 7.25
CA GLN A 93 0.36 -3.22 7.30
C GLN A 93 0.23 -1.69 7.19
N THR A 94 1.16 -0.99 7.81
CA THR A 94 1.45 0.42 7.59
C THR A 94 2.72 0.57 6.76
N TRP A 95 2.87 1.72 6.10
CA TRP A 95 4.01 1.98 5.24
C TRP A 95 4.72 3.25 5.66
N VAL A 96 6.05 3.15 5.79
CA VAL A 96 6.94 4.31 5.77
C VAL A 96 7.05 4.77 4.33
N MET A 97 6.53 5.96 4.02
CA MET A 97 6.42 6.44 2.64
C MET A 97 6.85 7.90 2.50
N LYS A 98 7.09 8.33 1.26
CA LYS A 98 7.45 9.71 0.94
C LYS A 98 6.23 10.64 1.17
N GLN A 99 6.39 11.69 1.99
CA GLN A 99 5.29 12.58 2.39
C GLN A 99 4.58 13.23 1.19
N GLU A 100 5.29 13.51 0.11
CA GLU A 100 4.75 14.14 -1.09
C GLU A 100 3.70 13.28 -1.80
N LEU A 101 3.70 11.96 -1.60
CA LEU A 101 2.66 11.06 -2.14
C LEU A 101 1.29 11.39 -1.55
N MET A 102 1.24 11.89 -0.31
CA MET A 102 -0.01 12.30 0.34
C MET A 102 -0.66 13.51 -0.34
N LYS A 103 0.12 14.27 -1.12
CA LYS A 103 -0.35 15.48 -1.83
C LYS A 103 -0.94 15.16 -3.21
N ILE A 104 -0.76 13.94 -3.72
CA ILE A 104 -1.27 13.55 -5.04
C ILE A 104 -2.78 13.29 -4.90
N PRO A 105 -3.64 14.00 -5.65
CA PRO A 105 -5.09 13.76 -5.60
C PRO A 105 -5.44 12.29 -5.91
N PHE A 106 -6.50 11.78 -5.28
CA PHE A 106 -6.95 10.39 -5.34
C PHE A 106 -5.98 9.36 -4.76
N LEU A 107 -4.73 9.34 -5.20
CA LEU A 107 -3.71 8.44 -4.67
C LEU A 107 -3.42 8.72 -3.19
N GLY A 108 -3.07 9.97 -2.85
CA GLY A 108 -2.78 10.38 -1.47
C GLY A 108 -3.99 10.26 -0.55
N TRP A 109 -5.20 10.35 -1.10
CA TRP A 109 -6.44 10.16 -0.36
C TRP A 109 -6.65 8.70 0.03
N GLY A 110 -6.43 7.77 -0.91
CA GLY A 110 -6.42 6.33 -0.64
C GLY A 110 -5.30 5.94 0.33
N LEU A 111 -4.07 6.42 0.09
CA LEU A 111 -2.93 6.16 0.98
C LEU A 111 -3.18 6.68 2.40
N GLY A 112 -3.77 7.88 2.55
CA GLY A 112 -4.11 8.41 3.87
C GLY A 112 -5.14 7.60 4.64
N ALA A 113 -5.92 6.76 3.94
CA ALA A 113 -6.89 5.87 4.57
C ALA A 113 -6.25 4.62 5.19
N THR A 114 -4.97 4.33 4.91
CA THR A 114 -4.25 3.15 5.42
C THR A 114 -3.35 3.45 6.63
N ASP A 115 -3.52 4.60 7.29
CA ASP A 115 -2.72 5.04 8.45
C ASP A 115 -1.19 4.95 8.23
N PRO A 116 -0.65 5.57 7.16
CA PRO A 116 0.77 5.48 6.83
C PRO A 116 1.65 6.34 7.76
N VAL A 117 2.97 6.15 7.65
CA VAL A 117 3.99 7.00 8.27
C VAL A 117 4.66 7.83 7.16
N PRO A 118 4.16 9.03 6.84
CA PRO A 118 4.73 9.89 5.82
C PRO A 118 5.99 10.59 6.32
N VAL A 119 7.07 10.48 5.55
CA VAL A 119 8.40 11.00 5.92
C VAL A 119 8.85 12.07 4.95
N ASP A 120 9.29 13.20 5.50
CA ASP A 120 10.09 14.20 4.79
C ASP A 120 11.55 13.73 4.73
N ARG A 121 11.99 13.33 3.54
CA ARG A 121 13.37 12.83 3.35
C ARG A 121 14.44 13.91 3.51
N SER A 122 14.07 15.19 3.45
CA SER A 122 14.99 16.30 3.67
C SER A 122 15.28 16.56 5.15
N ALA A 123 14.45 16.03 6.06
CA ALA A 123 14.54 16.26 7.50
C ALA A 123 15.64 15.44 8.22
N GLY A 124 16.36 14.57 7.50
CA GLY A 124 17.53 13.84 8.01
C GLY A 124 17.24 13.03 9.28
N ARG A 125 17.92 13.36 10.40
CA ARG A 125 17.77 12.65 11.68
C ARG A 125 16.37 12.79 12.29
N ALA A 126 15.65 13.88 12.03
CA ALA A 126 14.30 14.08 12.57
C ALA A 126 13.31 13.08 11.96
N ALA A 127 13.43 12.82 10.65
CA ALA A 127 12.65 11.79 9.95
C ALA A 127 12.84 10.39 10.56
N LEU A 128 14.07 10.03 10.91
CA LEU A 128 14.32 8.73 11.55
C LEU A 128 13.65 8.62 12.93
N LYS A 129 13.69 9.69 13.74
CA LYS A 129 13.01 9.73 15.04
C LYS A 129 11.50 9.57 14.90
N GLN A 130 10.91 10.24 13.91
CA GLN A 130 9.49 10.13 13.59
C GLN A 130 9.11 8.68 13.24
N VAL A 131 9.87 8.03 12.35
CA VAL A 131 9.63 6.64 11.95
C VAL A 131 9.70 5.69 13.14
N ILE A 132 10.67 5.87 14.04
CA ILE A 132 10.81 5.04 15.24
C ILE A 132 9.60 5.24 16.17
N SER A 133 9.21 6.49 16.42
CA SER A 133 8.09 6.81 17.31
C SER A 133 6.76 6.29 16.75
N GLU A 134 6.39 6.72 15.54
CA GLU A 134 5.11 6.32 14.93
C GLU A 134 5.07 4.83 14.61
N GLY A 135 6.20 4.25 14.20
CA GLY A 135 6.32 2.81 13.96
C GLY A 135 6.08 1.99 15.23
N ALA A 136 6.62 2.42 16.37
CA ALA A 136 6.36 1.78 17.65
C ALA A 136 4.87 1.85 18.02
N ASP A 137 4.21 3.00 17.82
CA ASP A 137 2.78 3.16 18.06
C ASP A 137 1.94 2.23 17.15
N ARG A 138 2.33 2.05 15.89
CA ARG A 138 1.64 1.15 14.95
C ARG A 138 1.80 -0.31 15.34
N LEU A 139 3.01 -0.72 15.72
CA LEU A 139 3.29 -2.07 16.21
C LEU A 139 2.48 -2.38 17.48
N ALA A 140 2.41 -1.44 18.41
CA ALA A 140 1.60 -1.57 19.63
C ALA A 140 0.09 -1.68 19.32
N ALA A 141 -0.38 -1.05 18.24
CA ALA A 141 -1.75 -1.18 17.75
C ALA A 141 -2.00 -2.48 16.95
N GLY A 142 -1.01 -3.35 16.80
CA GLY A 142 -1.14 -4.62 16.10
C GLY A 142 -0.89 -4.56 14.60
N TYR A 143 -0.43 -3.42 14.07
CA TYR A 143 -0.14 -3.26 12.66
C TYR A 143 1.28 -3.75 12.34
N TRP A 144 1.48 -4.19 11.11
CA TRP A 144 2.78 -4.61 10.58
C TRP A 144 3.51 -3.46 9.90
#